data_AF-A0A1R1JAE2-F1
#
_entry.id   AF-A0A1R1JAE2-F1
#
_cell.length_a   1.000
_cell.length_b   1.000
_cell.length_c   1.000
_cell.angle_alpha   90.00
_cell.angle_beta   90.00
_cell.angle_gamma   90.00
#
_symmetry.space_group_name_H-M   'P 1'
#
loop_
_entity.id
_entity.type
_entity.pdbx_description
1 polymer ?
#
loop_
_entity_poly.entity_id
_entity_poly.type
_entity_poly.pdbx_seq_one_letter_code
_entity_poly.pdbx_strand_id
1 'polypeptide(L)'
;MRWAAQLDPQDDPEVFHQLRVALRRMRSLWWAYGPLLDKGDAANWRAQFKTLANIAGKTRDWDILQGLLTQYEAAKHPRISLLTFVASCRSDAALFSCKAIREADVKHALSCAVEGARHQLTTSAETPAFEKFIRSRVLVAERALEKRLRRATSHGESSYAALHEVRIAGKRLRYLLEFFSAVLDIGHRETIKRLKAAQDELGELNDVVASEALLQEYGPQFGQREMVDAAVSYLHDQKKRRVHRAYETLRHSR
;
A
#
# COMPACT_ATOMS: atom_id res chain seq x y z
N MET A 1 -8.23 -7.75 19.44
CA MET A 1 -6.92 -7.14 19.15
C MET A 1 -6.18 -6.87 20.45
N ARG A 2 -5.44 -7.86 20.99
CA ARG A 2 -4.66 -7.68 22.24
C ARG A 2 -3.28 -7.03 22.00
N TRP A 3 -2.85 -6.88 20.74
CA TRP A 3 -1.47 -6.54 20.39
C TRP A 3 -1.17 -5.04 20.28
N ALA A 4 -2.18 -4.17 20.14
CA ALA A 4 -1.94 -2.73 19.94
C ALA A 4 -1.38 -2.00 21.17
N ALA A 5 -1.48 -2.60 22.36
CA ALA A 5 -1.04 -2.01 23.63
C ALA A 5 0.42 -2.35 24.01
N GLN A 6 1.10 -3.18 23.21
CA GLN A 6 2.46 -3.66 23.50
C GLN A 6 3.43 -3.33 22.37
N LEU A 7 3.24 -2.18 21.69
CA LEU A 7 4.15 -1.77 20.61
C LEU A 7 5.50 -1.30 21.20
N ASP A 8 6.51 -2.16 21.21
CA ASP A 8 7.92 -1.86 21.51
C ASP A 8 8.65 -1.38 20.22
N PRO A 9 9.55 -0.39 20.26
CA PRO A 9 10.46 -0.09 19.15
C PRO A 9 11.30 -1.26 18.63
N GLN A 10 11.51 -2.29 19.46
CA GLN A 10 12.14 -3.57 19.12
C GLN A 10 11.14 -4.59 18.56
N ASP A 11 9.84 -4.29 18.54
CA ASP A 11 8.84 -5.22 18.03
C ASP A 11 9.12 -5.59 16.59
N ASP A 12 8.82 -6.86 16.32
CA ASP A 12 8.94 -7.50 15.03
C ASP A 12 8.39 -6.57 13.92
N PRO A 13 9.19 -6.24 12.89
CA PRO A 13 8.76 -5.53 11.68
C PRO A 13 7.43 -6.05 11.11
N GLU A 14 7.12 -7.31 11.38
CA GLU A 14 5.87 -7.97 11.04
C GLU A 14 4.62 -7.34 11.72
N VAL A 15 4.72 -6.79 12.93
CA VAL A 15 3.56 -6.16 13.61
C VAL A 15 3.12 -4.88 12.89
N PHE A 16 4.06 -4.00 12.54
CA PHE A 16 3.76 -2.81 11.74
C PHE A 16 3.27 -3.18 10.34
N HIS A 17 3.84 -4.24 9.77
CA HIS A 17 3.39 -4.77 8.48
C HIS A 17 1.92 -5.21 8.54
N GLN A 18 1.54 -6.03 9.52
CA GLN A 18 0.18 -6.51 9.72
C GLN A 18 -0.80 -5.36 9.96
N LEU A 19 -0.43 -4.38 10.79
CA LEU A 19 -1.24 -3.18 11.02
C LEU A 19 -1.46 -2.39 9.73
N ARG A 20 -0.40 -2.14 8.95
CA ARG A 20 -0.48 -1.47 7.64
C ARG A 20 -1.40 -2.23 6.68
N VAL A 21 -1.31 -3.56 6.64
CA VAL A 21 -2.17 -4.40 5.80
C VAL A 21 -3.63 -4.31 6.26
N ALA A 22 -3.90 -4.41 7.56
CA ALA A 22 -5.24 -4.31 8.15
C ALA A 22 -5.89 -2.95 7.84
N LEU A 23 -5.18 -1.84 8.02
CA LEU A 23 -5.69 -0.49 7.73
C LEU A 23 -5.98 -0.28 6.23
N ARG A 24 -5.16 -0.86 5.35
CA ARG A 24 -5.43 -0.84 3.88
C ARG A 24 -6.68 -1.66 3.51
N ARG A 25 -6.88 -2.79 4.19
CA ARG A 25 -8.07 -3.64 4.07
C ARG A 25 -9.32 -2.89 4.55
N MET A 26 -9.26 -2.24 5.71
CA MET A 26 -10.33 -1.38 6.25
C MET A 26 -10.71 -0.25 5.29
N ARG A 27 -9.72 0.44 4.71
CA ARG A 27 -9.97 1.49 3.70
C ARG A 27 -10.71 0.95 2.47
N SER A 28 -10.51 -0.31 2.12
CA SER A 28 -11.18 -0.95 0.99
C SER A 28 -12.60 -1.37 1.33
N LEU A 29 -12.83 -1.84 2.56
CA LEU A 29 -14.18 -2.06 3.10
C LEU A 29 -14.99 -0.76 3.14
N TRP A 30 -14.43 0.33 3.68
CA TRP A 30 -15.13 1.62 3.68
C TRP A 30 -15.43 2.15 2.28
N TRP A 31 -14.55 1.87 1.31
CA TRP A 31 -14.89 2.15 -0.09
C TRP A 31 -16.08 1.32 -0.57
N ALA A 32 -16.13 0.03 -0.20
CA ALA A 32 -17.20 -0.91 -0.55
C ALA A 32 -18.55 -0.56 0.08
N TYR A 33 -18.56 -0.08 1.33
CA TYR A 33 -19.77 0.31 2.04
C TYR A 33 -20.17 1.77 1.85
N GLY A 34 -19.33 2.61 1.23
CA GLY A 34 -19.60 4.04 1.05
C GLY A 34 -21.00 4.48 0.58
N PRO A 35 -21.71 3.74 -0.30
CA PRO A 35 -23.09 4.06 -0.70
C PRO A 35 -24.14 3.85 0.41
N LEU A 36 -23.80 3.08 1.44
CA LEU A 36 -24.64 2.80 2.61
C LEU A 36 -24.20 3.57 3.86
N LEU A 37 -23.16 4.40 3.73
CA LEU A 37 -22.63 5.20 4.81
C LEU A 37 -22.78 6.67 4.46
N ASP A 38 -22.80 7.54 5.47
CA ASP A 38 -22.66 8.97 5.25
C ASP A 38 -21.38 9.25 4.45
N LYS A 39 -21.50 10.13 3.44
CA LYS A 39 -20.40 10.40 2.50
C LYS A 39 -19.23 11.10 3.19
N GLY A 40 -19.51 12.01 4.13
CA GLY A 40 -18.51 12.73 4.91
C GLY A 40 -17.76 11.79 5.83
N ASP A 41 -18.50 11.00 6.62
CA ASP A 41 -17.94 10.02 7.54
C ASP A 41 -17.11 8.96 6.82
N ALA A 42 -17.63 8.41 5.72
CA ALA A 42 -16.92 7.40 4.95
C ALA A 42 -15.61 7.96 4.36
N ALA A 43 -15.61 9.21 3.88
CA ALA A 43 -14.41 9.87 3.37
C ALA A 43 -13.40 10.15 4.49
N ASN A 44 -13.87 10.65 5.65
CA ASN A 44 -13.05 10.94 6.82
C ASN A 44 -12.32 9.68 7.32
N TRP A 45 -13.05 8.59 7.58
CA TRP A 45 -12.45 7.33 8.03
C TRP A 45 -11.46 6.75 7.01
N ARG A 46 -11.75 6.85 5.71
CA ARG A 46 -10.81 6.42 4.67
C ARG A 46 -9.51 7.24 4.67
N ALA A 47 -9.59 8.54 4.97
CA ALA A 47 -8.43 9.40 5.11
C ALA A 47 -7.63 9.03 6.37
N GLN A 48 -8.30 8.82 7.50
CA GLN A 48 -7.64 8.40 8.75
C GLN A 48 -6.93 7.04 8.59
N PHE A 49 -7.58 6.04 8.00
CA PHE A 49 -6.93 4.75 7.72
C PHE A 49 -5.75 4.88 6.76
N LYS A 50 -5.79 5.81 5.80
CA LYS A 50 -4.64 6.11 4.92
C LYS A 50 -3.49 6.70 5.74
N THR A 51 -3.76 7.67 6.60
CA THR A 51 -2.74 8.30 7.46
C THR A 51 -2.09 7.29 8.38
N LEU A 52 -2.88 6.49 9.11
CA LEU A 52 -2.37 5.45 9.99
C LEU A 52 -1.57 4.38 9.22
N ALA A 53 -2.04 3.96 8.05
CA ALA A 53 -1.31 2.98 7.23
C ALA A 53 0.02 3.52 6.69
N ASN A 54 0.11 4.82 6.45
CA ASN A 54 1.35 5.49 6.04
C ASN A 54 2.32 5.57 7.22
N ILE A 55 1.84 5.92 8.42
CA ILE A 55 2.65 5.94 9.65
C ILE A 55 3.21 4.53 9.92
N ALA A 56 2.36 3.51 9.94
CA ALA A 56 2.79 2.11 10.09
C ALA A 56 3.72 1.62 8.96
N GLY A 57 3.79 2.35 7.85
CA GLY A 57 4.58 1.99 6.68
C GLY A 57 6.00 2.54 6.65
N LYS A 58 6.31 3.59 7.41
CA LYS A 58 7.59 4.30 7.30
C LYS A 58 8.79 3.37 7.48
N THR A 59 8.79 2.52 8.52
CA THR A 59 9.89 1.57 8.78
C THR A 59 10.10 0.60 7.61
N ARG A 60 9.02 0.08 7.04
CA ARG A 60 9.10 -0.87 5.91
C ARG A 60 9.72 -0.24 4.68
N ASP A 61 9.47 1.04 4.43
CA ASP A 61 10.02 1.74 3.28
C ASP A 61 11.56 1.87 3.42
N TRP A 62 12.08 2.02 4.65
CA TRP A 62 13.52 1.92 4.96
C TRP A 62 14.09 0.50 4.83
N ASP A 63 13.38 -0.52 5.31
CA ASP A 63 13.81 -1.93 5.17
C ASP A 63 13.98 -2.32 3.69
N ILE A 64 13.06 -1.85 2.83
CA ILE A 64 13.10 -2.05 1.39
C ILE A 64 14.31 -1.32 0.79
N LEU A 65 14.53 -0.05 1.15
CA LEU A 65 15.70 0.71 0.67
C LEU A 65 17.00 0.00 1.04
N GLN A 66 17.14 -0.45 2.28
CA GLN A 66 18.31 -1.19 2.74
C GLN A 66 18.54 -2.46 1.91
N GLY A 67 17.48 -3.22 1.63
CA GLY A 67 17.55 -4.42 0.77
C GLY A 67 18.00 -4.10 -0.65
N LEU A 68 17.48 -3.03 -1.26
CA LEU A 68 17.88 -2.58 -2.60
C LEU A 68 19.35 -2.12 -2.63
N LEU A 69 19.79 -1.36 -1.63
CA LEU A 69 21.18 -0.88 -1.54
C LEU A 69 22.18 -1.99 -1.21
N THR A 70 21.73 -3.11 -0.64
CA THR A 70 22.61 -4.28 -0.45
C THR A 70 22.99 -4.92 -1.80
N GLN A 71 22.10 -4.83 -2.79
CA GLN A 71 22.32 -5.29 -4.17
C GLN A 71 23.07 -4.25 -5.03
N TYR A 72 23.32 -3.06 -4.49
CA TYR A 72 24.08 -2.02 -5.16
C TYR A 72 25.58 -2.31 -5.06
N GLU A 73 26.24 -2.45 -6.20
CA GLU A 73 27.69 -2.63 -6.31
C GLU A 73 28.39 -1.27 -6.31
N ALA A 74 28.73 -0.78 -5.13
CA ALA A 74 29.64 0.34 -4.93
C ALA A 74 30.93 -0.15 -4.26
N ALA A 75 31.97 0.70 -4.24
CA ALA A 75 33.16 0.45 -3.44
C ALA A 75 32.74 0.08 -1.99
N LYS A 76 33.33 -0.99 -1.44
CA LYS A 76 32.86 -1.61 -0.17
C LYS A 76 32.73 -0.60 0.97
N HIS A 77 33.70 0.30 1.14
CA HIS A 77 33.74 1.25 2.26
C HIS A 77 32.63 2.31 2.21
N PRO A 78 32.45 3.07 1.11
CA PRO A 78 31.30 3.97 0.96
C PRO A 78 29.97 3.26 1.22
N ARG A 79 29.74 2.08 0.62
CA ARG A 79 28.47 1.34 0.73
C ARG A 79 28.08 1.05 2.18
N ILE A 80 29.04 0.64 3.00
CA ILE A 80 28.79 0.32 4.42
C ILE A 80 28.31 1.57 5.16
N SER A 81 28.96 2.72 4.96
CA SER A 81 28.56 3.97 5.60
C SER A 81 27.14 4.41 5.25
N LEU A 82 26.73 4.29 3.98
CA LEU A 82 25.35 4.58 3.56
C LEU A 82 24.34 3.60 4.16
N LEU A 83 24.66 2.31 4.23
CA LEU A 83 23.81 1.31 4.87
C LEU A 83 23.65 1.58 6.37
N THR A 84 24.70 2.00 7.06
CA THR A 84 24.64 2.43 8.46
C THR A 84 23.75 3.66 8.64
N PHE A 85 23.86 4.65 7.74
CA PHE A 85 22.96 5.81 7.74
C PHE A 85 21.50 5.41 7.56
N VAL A 86 21.20 4.57 6.56
CA VAL A 86 19.86 4.03 6.30
C VAL A 86 19.31 3.27 7.51
N ALA A 87 20.14 2.48 8.20
CA ALA A 87 19.75 1.78 9.43
C ALA A 87 19.45 2.73 10.60
N SER A 88 20.17 3.86 10.70
CA SER A 88 19.86 4.93 11.66
C SER A 88 18.50 5.55 11.37
N CYS A 89 18.26 5.98 10.13
CA CYS A 89 16.98 6.58 9.73
C CYS A 89 15.80 5.61 9.90
N ARG A 90 16.03 4.30 9.63
CA ARG A 90 15.06 3.24 9.91
C ARG A 90 14.68 3.20 11.39
N SER A 91 15.66 3.30 12.28
CA SER A 91 15.44 3.29 13.74
C SER A 91 14.64 4.51 14.19
N ASP A 92 14.97 5.69 13.67
CA ASP A 92 14.22 6.93 13.94
C ASP A 92 12.77 6.84 13.44
N ALA A 93 12.57 6.26 12.24
CA ALA A 93 11.24 6.03 11.68
C ALA A 93 10.42 5.05 12.53
N ALA A 94 11.04 3.99 13.05
CA ALA A 94 10.38 3.04 13.95
C ALA A 94 9.93 3.72 15.25
N LEU A 95 10.80 4.53 15.87
CA LEU A 95 10.46 5.31 17.07
C LEU A 95 9.30 6.28 16.81
N PHE A 96 9.35 7.00 15.68
CA PHE A 96 8.27 7.89 15.25
C PHE A 96 6.95 7.13 15.08
N SER A 97 6.96 6.00 14.35
CA SER A 97 5.76 5.22 14.07
C SER A 97 5.16 4.63 15.34
N CYS A 98 5.99 4.10 16.25
CA CYS A 98 5.57 3.64 17.57
C CYS A 98 4.84 4.74 18.33
N LYS A 99 5.46 5.92 18.46
CA LYS A 99 4.91 7.06 19.19
C LYS A 99 3.59 7.50 18.57
N ALA A 100 3.57 7.75 17.27
CA ALA A 100 2.39 8.25 16.57
C ALA A 100 1.21 7.25 16.59
N ILE A 101 1.48 5.94 16.51
CA ILE A 101 0.42 4.91 16.60
C ILE A 101 -0.15 4.83 18.02
N ARG A 102 0.69 4.94 19.05
CA ARG A 102 0.22 4.96 20.45
C ARG A 102 -0.61 6.21 20.73
N GLU A 103 -0.14 7.38 20.30
CA GLU A 103 -0.84 8.66 20.48
C GLU A 103 -2.16 8.72 19.71
N ALA A 104 -2.25 8.07 18.55
CA ALA A 104 -3.48 8.04 17.77
C ALA A 104 -4.59 7.15 18.37
N ASP A 105 -4.31 6.41 19.46
CA ASP A 105 -5.19 5.40 20.04
C ASP A 105 -5.93 4.59 18.96
N VAL A 106 -5.14 3.91 18.13
CA VAL A 106 -5.66 3.19 16.96
C VAL A 106 -6.76 2.21 17.34
N LYS A 107 -6.69 1.64 18.55
CA LYS A 107 -7.73 0.75 19.05
C LYS A 107 -9.05 1.49 19.24
N HIS A 108 -9.06 2.62 19.95
CA HIS A 108 -10.26 3.42 20.13
C HIS A 108 -10.79 3.95 18.80
N ALA A 109 -9.92 4.48 17.94
CA ALA A 109 -10.30 4.96 16.62
C ALA A 109 -10.98 3.86 15.77
N LEU A 110 -10.44 2.64 15.76
CA LEU A 110 -11.06 1.52 15.05
C LEU A 110 -12.40 1.10 15.64
N SER A 111 -12.54 1.09 16.97
CA SER A 111 -13.82 0.82 17.63
C SER A 111 -14.88 1.85 17.23
N CYS A 112 -14.57 3.15 17.34
CA CYS A 112 -15.46 4.23 16.93
C CYS A 112 -15.87 4.14 15.45
N ALA A 113 -14.93 3.81 14.57
CA ALA A 113 -15.22 3.62 13.15
C ALA A 113 -16.22 2.48 12.92
N VAL A 114 -15.98 1.32 13.52
CA VAL A 114 -16.82 0.13 13.35
C VAL A 114 -18.20 0.33 13.98
N GLU A 115 -18.26 0.92 15.17
CA GLU A 115 -19.52 1.22 15.86
C GLU A 115 -20.36 2.23 15.08
N GLY A 116 -19.74 3.31 14.59
CA GLY A 116 -20.42 4.31 13.76
C GLY A 116 -20.94 3.71 12.44
N ALA A 117 -20.11 2.92 11.75
CA ALA A 117 -20.55 2.22 10.54
C ALA A 117 -21.68 1.23 10.82
N ARG A 118 -21.59 0.44 11.90
CA ARG A 118 -22.66 -0.49 12.31
C ARG A 118 -23.95 0.26 12.59
N HIS A 119 -23.89 1.36 13.34
CA HIS A 119 -25.06 2.17 13.65
C HIS A 119 -25.76 2.64 12.38
N GLN A 120 -25.02 3.26 11.44
CA GLN A 120 -25.57 3.72 10.16
C GLN A 120 -26.20 2.58 9.34
N LEU A 121 -25.55 1.41 9.29
CA LEU A 121 -26.08 0.25 8.58
C LEU A 121 -27.34 -0.32 9.22
N THR A 122 -27.47 -0.24 10.55
CA THR A 122 -28.66 -0.74 11.27
C THR A 122 -29.84 0.24 11.29
N THR A 123 -29.58 1.54 11.15
CA THR A 123 -30.63 2.58 11.16
C THR A 123 -31.07 3.00 9.75
N SER A 124 -30.42 2.48 8.71
CA SER A 124 -30.79 2.75 7.32
C SER A 124 -32.18 2.19 7.00
N ALA A 125 -33.07 3.05 6.50
CA ALA A 125 -34.41 2.67 6.06
C ALA A 125 -34.39 1.74 4.83
N GLU A 126 -33.34 1.80 4.02
CA GLU A 126 -33.15 0.95 2.85
C GLU A 126 -31.89 0.10 3.03
N THR A 127 -32.08 -1.22 3.14
CA THR A 127 -30.98 -2.18 3.11
C THR A 127 -31.10 -3.04 1.85
N PRO A 128 -30.23 -2.86 0.84
CA PRO A 128 -30.28 -3.70 -0.34
C PRO A 128 -29.97 -5.15 0.03
N ALA A 129 -30.51 -6.11 -0.74
CA ALA A 129 -30.12 -7.51 -0.62
C ALA A 129 -28.59 -7.62 -0.68
N PHE A 130 -27.99 -8.19 0.37
CA PHE A 130 -26.56 -8.14 0.61
C PHE A 130 -25.76 -8.67 -0.60
N GLU A 131 -26.17 -9.80 -1.16
CA GLU A 131 -25.53 -10.39 -2.34
C GLU A 131 -25.56 -9.45 -3.55
N LYS A 132 -26.73 -8.86 -3.87
CA LYS A 132 -26.89 -7.91 -4.98
C LYS A 132 -26.00 -6.69 -4.80
N PHE A 133 -25.91 -6.17 -3.57
CA PHE A 133 -25.04 -5.06 -3.23
C PHE A 133 -23.56 -5.41 -3.47
N ILE A 134 -23.09 -6.55 -2.94
CA ILE A 134 -21.71 -7.00 -3.11
C ILE A 134 -21.36 -7.21 -4.58
N ARG A 135 -22.21 -7.90 -5.35
CA ARG A 135 -21.99 -8.11 -6.79
C ARG A 135 -21.89 -6.79 -7.55
N SER A 136 -22.75 -5.81 -7.23
CA SER A 136 -22.65 -4.45 -7.76
C SER A 136 -21.32 -3.77 -7.42
N ARG A 137 -20.85 -3.90 -6.18
CA ARG A 137 -19.57 -3.30 -5.75
C ARG A 137 -18.35 -3.92 -6.41
N VAL A 138 -18.36 -5.23 -6.64
CA VAL A 138 -17.31 -5.94 -7.39
C VAL A 138 -17.29 -5.46 -8.84
N LEU A 139 -18.44 -5.39 -9.50
CA LEU A 139 -18.55 -4.91 -10.89
C LEU A 139 -18.01 -3.48 -11.05
N VAL A 140 -18.29 -2.59 -10.08
CA VAL A 140 -17.72 -1.23 -10.07
C VAL A 140 -16.19 -1.27 -9.95
N ALA A 141 -15.64 -2.15 -9.12
CA ALA A 141 -14.19 -2.29 -8.96
C ALA A 141 -13.52 -2.88 -10.21
N GLU A 142 -14.14 -3.87 -10.85
CA GLU A 142 -13.69 -4.48 -12.12
C GLU A 142 -13.64 -3.44 -13.23
N ARG A 143 -14.74 -2.70 -13.46
CA ARG A 143 -14.78 -1.60 -14.45
C ARG A 143 -13.74 -0.52 -14.17
N ALA A 144 -13.51 -0.21 -12.89
CA ALA A 144 -12.51 0.78 -12.48
C ALA A 144 -11.08 0.32 -12.76
N LEU A 145 -10.79 -0.98 -12.62
CA LEU A 145 -9.52 -1.58 -12.99
C LEU A 145 -9.35 -1.64 -14.51
N GLU A 146 -10.35 -2.11 -15.23
CA GLU A 146 -10.35 -2.20 -16.69
C GLU A 146 -10.11 -0.83 -17.35
N LYS A 147 -10.80 0.22 -16.87
CA LYS A 147 -10.59 1.60 -17.33
C LYS A 147 -9.14 2.06 -17.14
N ARG A 148 -8.52 1.73 -16.00
CA ARG A 148 -7.13 2.11 -15.71
C ARG A 148 -6.13 1.30 -16.51
N LEU A 149 -6.38 0.01 -16.73
CA LEU A 149 -5.59 -0.83 -17.61
C LEU A 149 -5.63 -0.32 -19.05
N ARG A 150 -6.82 0.02 -19.57
CA ARG A 150 -6.97 0.65 -20.88
C ARG A 150 -6.16 1.95 -20.97
N ARG A 151 -6.31 2.86 -20.00
CA ARG A 151 -5.56 4.12 -19.97
C ARG A 151 -4.04 3.90 -19.92
N ALA A 152 -3.56 2.97 -19.10
CA ALA A 152 -2.15 2.67 -18.97
C ALA A 152 -1.56 2.10 -20.26
N THR A 153 -2.33 1.31 -21.00
CA THR A 153 -1.87 0.64 -22.23
C THR A 153 -2.14 1.41 -23.53
N SER A 154 -3.01 2.42 -23.51
CA SER A 154 -3.43 3.15 -24.72
C SER A 154 -2.48 4.27 -25.14
N HIS A 155 -1.62 4.76 -24.25
CA HIS A 155 -0.64 5.79 -24.57
C HIS A 155 0.73 5.13 -24.61
N GLY A 156 1.49 5.32 -25.69
CA GLY A 156 2.85 4.80 -25.84
C GLY A 156 3.83 5.28 -24.75
N GLU A 157 3.41 6.23 -23.92
CA GLU A 157 4.13 6.67 -22.73
C GLU A 157 3.95 5.71 -21.54
N SER A 158 5.05 5.06 -21.20
CA SER A 158 5.17 4.21 -20.03
C SER A 158 5.31 5.04 -18.75
N SER A 159 4.18 5.53 -18.21
CA SER A 159 4.17 6.33 -16.98
C SER A 159 3.92 5.50 -15.73
N TYR A 160 4.81 5.64 -14.73
CA TYR A 160 4.63 5.08 -13.40
C TYR A 160 3.26 5.47 -12.78
N ALA A 161 2.79 6.70 -13.00
CA ALA A 161 1.52 7.16 -12.43
C ALA A 161 0.33 6.30 -12.91
N ALA A 162 0.33 5.89 -14.18
CA ALA A 162 -0.72 5.04 -14.72
C ALA A 162 -0.67 3.62 -14.13
N LEU A 163 0.54 3.04 -14.00
CA LEU A 163 0.77 1.75 -13.36
C LEU A 163 0.39 1.77 -11.87
N HIS A 164 0.65 2.87 -11.18
CA HIS A 164 0.29 3.06 -9.78
C HIS A 164 -1.24 3.06 -9.60
N GLU A 165 -1.98 3.72 -10.48
CA GLU A 165 -3.44 3.68 -10.48
C GLU A 165 -3.98 2.27 -10.72
N VAL A 166 -3.40 1.52 -11.68
CA VAL A 166 -3.73 0.10 -11.92
C VAL A 166 -3.50 -0.72 -10.65
N ARG A 167 -2.36 -0.55 -9.98
CA ARG A 167 -2.05 -1.23 -8.71
C ARG A 167 -3.09 -0.94 -7.64
N ILE A 168 -3.50 0.31 -7.46
CA ILE A 168 -4.52 0.69 -6.46
C ILE A 168 -5.85 0.01 -6.77
N ALA A 169 -6.30 0.05 -8.03
CA ALA A 169 -7.56 -0.56 -8.44
C ALA A 169 -7.53 -2.09 -8.33
N GLY A 170 -6.41 -2.71 -8.72
CA GLY A 170 -6.20 -4.16 -8.60
C GLY A 170 -6.22 -4.62 -7.14
N LYS A 171 -5.55 -3.90 -6.24
CA LYS A 171 -5.60 -4.19 -4.78
C LYS A 171 -7.01 -4.11 -4.24
N ARG A 172 -7.76 -3.08 -4.64
CA ARG A 172 -9.15 -2.91 -4.24
C ARG A 172 -10.00 -4.10 -4.70
N LEU A 173 -9.94 -4.46 -5.99
CA LEU A 173 -10.69 -5.60 -6.51
C LEU A 173 -10.32 -6.89 -5.77
N ARG A 174 -9.02 -7.17 -5.61
CA ARG A 174 -8.55 -8.36 -4.87
C ARG A 174 -9.12 -8.40 -3.46
N TYR A 175 -9.07 -7.30 -2.71
CA TYR A 175 -9.60 -7.28 -1.35
C TYR A 175 -11.11 -7.54 -1.30
N LEU A 176 -11.90 -6.98 -2.23
CA LEU A 176 -13.34 -7.26 -2.28
C LEU A 176 -13.61 -8.75 -2.55
N LEU A 177 -12.90 -9.34 -3.52
CA LEU A 177 -13.01 -10.77 -3.83
C LEU A 177 -12.60 -11.65 -2.63
N GLU A 178 -11.57 -11.25 -1.88
CA GLU A 178 -11.17 -11.94 -0.65
C GLU A 178 -12.22 -11.83 0.45
N PHE A 179 -12.73 -10.61 0.73
CA PHE A 179 -13.70 -10.37 1.80
C PHE A 179 -15.03 -11.09 1.57
N PHE A 180 -15.51 -11.06 0.33
CA PHE A 180 -16.85 -11.55 -0.01
C PHE A 180 -16.81 -12.89 -0.76
N SER A 181 -15.71 -13.62 -0.66
CA SER A 181 -15.54 -14.94 -1.30
C SER A 181 -16.65 -15.93 -0.94
N ALA A 182 -17.19 -15.87 0.29
CA ALA A 182 -18.31 -16.70 0.73
C ALA A 182 -19.66 -16.35 0.07
N VAL A 183 -19.81 -15.11 -0.44
CA VAL A 183 -21.04 -14.60 -1.05
C VAL A 183 -20.98 -14.67 -2.59
N LEU A 184 -19.77 -14.64 -3.15
CA LEU A 184 -19.52 -14.54 -4.60
C LEU A 184 -19.25 -15.89 -5.27
N ASP A 185 -19.30 -16.99 -4.53
CA ASP A 185 -18.91 -18.34 -4.96
C ASP A 185 -17.43 -18.48 -5.36
N ILE A 186 -17.03 -19.72 -5.69
CA ILE A 186 -15.63 -20.13 -5.91
C ILE A 186 -15.02 -19.55 -7.20
N GLY A 187 -15.85 -18.99 -8.09
CA GLY A 187 -15.46 -18.53 -9.43
C GLY A 187 -14.34 -17.48 -9.47
N HIS A 188 -14.07 -16.78 -8.37
CA HIS A 188 -13.09 -15.70 -8.33
C HIS A 188 -11.69 -16.12 -7.86
N ARG A 189 -11.45 -17.39 -7.49
CA ARG A 189 -10.12 -17.84 -7.02
C ARG A 189 -9.02 -17.62 -8.04
N GLU A 190 -9.28 -17.93 -9.30
CA GLU A 190 -8.33 -17.74 -10.40
C GLU A 190 -8.07 -16.25 -10.66
N THR A 191 -9.12 -15.42 -10.63
CA THR A 191 -8.98 -13.95 -10.71
C THR A 191 -8.12 -13.40 -9.57
N ILE A 192 -8.32 -13.87 -8.33
CA ILE A 192 -7.48 -13.48 -7.18
C ILE A 192 -6.02 -13.87 -7.43
N LYS A 193 -5.75 -15.07 -7.96
CA LYS A 193 -4.39 -15.54 -8.27
C LYS A 193 -3.71 -14.65 -9.30
N ARG A 194 -4.40 -14.33 -10.40
CA ARG A 194 -3.89 -13.39 -11.44
C ARG A 194 -3.64 -12.00 -10.88
N LEU A 195 -4.56 -11.48 -10.05
CA LEU A 195 -4.41 -10.18 -9.39
C LEU A 195 -3.22 -10.15 -8.43
N LYS A 196 -2.90 -11.25 -7.74
CA LYS A 196 -1.71 -11.35 -6.89
C LYS A 196 -0.43 -11.27 -7.72
N ALA A 197 -0.31 -12.11 -8.76
CA ALA A 197 0.85 -12.11 -9.66
C ALA A 197 1.11 -10.72 -10.28
N ALA A 198 0.07 -10.05 -10.78
CA ALA A 198 0.21 -8.68 -11.31
C ALA A 198 0.58 -7.65 -10.23
N GLN A 199 0.14 -7.86 -8.98
CA GLN A 199 0.46 -6.96 -7.86
C GLN A 199 1.87 -7.11 -7.33
N ASP A 200 2.50 -8.27 -7.53
CA ASP A 200 3.89 -8.53 -7.14
C ASP A 200 4.81 -7.65 -8.00
N GLU A 201 4.69 -7.72 -9.33
CA GLU A 201 5.48 -6.90 -10.27
C GLU A 201 5.26 -5.39 -10.04
N LEU A 202 3.99 -4.95 -9.96
CA LEU A 202 3.65 -3.56 -9.65
C LEU A 202 4.08 -3.17 -8.22
N GLY A 203 4.27 -4.15 -7.35
CA GLY A 203 4.77 -3.99 -5.99
C GLY A 203 6.22 -3.60 -5.97
N GLU A 204 7.05 -4.39 -6.63
CA GLU A 204 8.48 -4.12 -6.69
C GLU A 204 8.79 -2.78 -7.37
N LEU A 205 8.01 -2.39 -8.39
CA LEU A 205 8.11 -1.05 -8.98
C LEU A 205 7.80 0.06 -7.96
N ASN A 206 6.69 -0.07 -7.23
CA ASN A 206 6.32 0.91 -6.20
C ASN A 206 7.37 1.00 -5.10
N ASP A 207 7.97 -0.13 -4.75
CA ASP A 207 8.98 -0.23 -3.70
C ASP A 207 10.26 0.51 -4.12
N VAL A 208 10.74 0.35 -5.36
CA VAL A 208 11.86 1.14 -5.88
C VAL A 208 11.54 2.63 -5.96
N VAL A 209 10.35 3.02 -6.40
CA VAL A 209 9.95 4.43 -6.46
C VAL A 209 9.90 5.06 -5.07
N ALA A 210 9.39 4.34 -4.06
CA ALA A 210 9.38 4.80 -2.68
C ALA A 210 10.81 4.96 -2.14
N SER A 211 11.69 3.99 -2.40
CA SER A 211 13.09 4.04 -1.99
C SER A 211 13.88 5.16 -2.65
N GLU A 212 13.66 5.43 -3.95
CA GLU A 212 14.27 6.56 -4.68
C GLU A 212 13.88 7.89 -4.01
N ALA A 213 12.58 8.10 -3.77
CA ALA A 213 12.07 9.32 -3.13
C ALA A 213 12.61 9.50 -1.70
N LEU A 214 12.68 8.42 -0.94
CA LEU A 214 13.19 8.42 0.42
C LEU A 214 14.68 8.78 0.46
N LEU A 215 15.49 8.25 -0.46
CA LEU A 215 16.90 8.60 -0.53
C LEU A 215 17.13 10.04 -1.02
N GLN A 216 16.26 10.56 -1.91
CA GLN A 216 16.28 11.98 -2.31
C GLN A 216 15.93 12.92 -1.15
N GLU A 217 14.98 12.54 -0.30
CA GLU A 217 14.52 13.34 0.84
C GLU A 217 15.54 13.38 1.99
N TYR A 218 16.09 12.23 2.37
CA TYR A 218 16.95 12.11 3.56
C TYR A 218 18.44 12.06 3.22
N GLY A 219 18.82 11.65 2.00
CA GLY A 219 20.21 11.55 1.56
C GLY A 219 21.06 12.81 1.79
N PRO A 220 20.54 14.06 1.67
CA PRO A 220 21.31 15.25 1.99
C PRO A 220 21.88 15.29 3.42
N GLN A 221 21.28 14.57 4.38
CA GLN A 221 21.74 14.49 5.77
C GLN A 221 22.97 13.58 5.94
N PHE A 222 23.25 12.71 4.98
CA PHE A 222 24.40 11.79 5.02
C PHE A 222 25.75 12.51 4.82
N GLY A 223 25.76 13.68 4.18
CA GLY A 223 26.96 14.49 3.99
C GLY A 223 27.90 14.05 2.85
N GLN A 224 27.68 12.89 2.21
CA GLN A 224 28.45 12.45 1.03
C GLN A 224 27.59 12.48 -0.23
N ARG A 225 27.48 13.67 -0.83
CA ARG A 225 26.57 13.93 -1.96
C ARG A 225 26.79 12.99 -3.16
N GLU A 226 28.03 12.79 -3.59
CA GLU A 226 28.36 11.94 -4.74
C GLU A 226 27.85 10.51 -4.56
N MET A 227 27.94 10.00 -3.33
CA MET A 227 27.48 8.66 -3.00
C MET A 227 25.95 8.55 -3.03
N VAL A 228 25.26 9.56 -2.50
CA VAL A 228 23.80 9.65 -2.55
C VAL A 228 23.33 9.74 -3.99
N ASP A 229 23.95 10.60 -4.80
CA ASP A 229 23.61 10.78 -6.21
C ASP A 229 23.81 9.49 -7.01
N ALA A 230 24.90 8.74 -6.75
CA ALA A 230 25.14 7.45 -7.39
C ALA A 230 24.11 6.38 -6.99
N ALA A 231 23.74 6.32 -5.70
CA ALA A 231 22.71 5.40 -5.22
C ALA A 231 21.30 5.76 -5.73
N VAL A 232 20.97 7.06 -5.82
CA VAL A 232 19.73 7.54 -6.45
C VAL A 232 19.72 7.19 -7.94
N SER A 233 20.83 7.36 -8.65
CA SER A 233 20.96 6.96 -10.06
C SER A 233 20.74 5.46 -10.26
N TYR A 234 21.29 4.62 -9.38
CA TYR A 234 21.02 3.18 -9.38
C TYR A 234 19.51 2.87 -9.21
N LEU A 235 18.85 3.48 -8.24
CA LEU A 235 17.40 3.28 -8.01
C LEU A 235 16.58 3.78 -9.20
N HIS A 236 17.00 4.87 -9.82
CA HIS A 236 16.37 5.42 -11.01
C HIS A 236 16.42 4.45 -12.20
N ASP A 237 17.56 3.79 -12.41
CA ASP A 237 17.72 2.77 -13.45
C ASP A 237 16.88 1.51 -13.16
N GLN A 238 16.84 1.07 -11.89
CA GLN A 238 15.95 0.00 -11.46
C GLN A 238 14.48 0.33 -11.74
N LYS A 239 14.05 1.57 -11.43
CA LYS A 239 12.70 2.05 -11.72
C LYS A 239 12.39 1.98 -13.21
N LYS A 240 13.27 2.46 -14.09
CA LYS A 240 13.09 2.38 -15.55
C LYS A 240 12.88 0.94 -16.03
N ARG A 241 13.74 0.01 -15.58
CA ARG A 241 13.64 -1.42 -15.91
C ARG A 241 12.31 -2.03 -15.45
N ARG A 242 11.88 -1.69 -14.23
CA ARG A 242 10.63 -2.21 -13.64
C ARG A 242 9.38 -1.61 -14.27
N VAL A 243 9.42 -0.34 -14.68
CA VAL A 243 8.34 0.24 -15.48
C VAL A 243 8.16 -0.55 -16.77
N HIS A 244 9.27 -0.83 -17.48
CA HIS A 244 9.22 -1.61 -18.71
C HIS A 244 8.63 -3.01 -18.50
N ARG A 245 9.15 -3.78 -17.53
CA ARG A 245 8.64 -5.11 -17.18
C ARG A 245 7.17 -5.11 -16.79
N ALA A 246 6.74 -4.13 -15.99
CA ALA A 246 5.34 -4.01 -15.60
C ALA A 246 4.43 -3.80 -16.83
N TYR A 247 4.86 -3.02 -17.82
CA TYR A 247 4.11 -2.84 -19.06
C TYR A 247 4.10 -4.09 -19.94
N GLU A 248 5.21 -4.82 -20.03
CA GLU A 248 5.25 -6.11 -20.72
C GLU A 248 4.27 -7.10 -20.09
N THR A 249 4.29 -7.27 -18.77
CA THR A 249 3.37 -8.15 -18.04
C THR A 249 1.90 -7.79 -18.30
N LEU A 250 1.57 -6.49 -18.26
CA LEU A 250 0.21 -6.03 -18.52
C LEU A 250 -0.25 -6.22 -19.98
N ARG A 251 0.67 -6.22 -20.94
CA ARG A 251 0.35 -6.51 -22.36
C ARG A 251 0.11 -8.00 -22.61
N HIS A 252 0.86 -8.88 -21.95
CA HIS A 252 0.74 -10.33 -22.08
C HIS A 252 -0.42 -10.92 -21.26
N SER A 253 -0.97 -10.17 -20.31
CA SER A 253 -2.12 -10.60 -19.49
C SER A 253 -3.49 -10.31 -20.12
N ARG A 254 -3.52 -9.87 -21.38
CA ARG A 254 -4.76 -9.64 -22.16
C ARG A 254 -5.29 -10.91 -22.80
#